data_AF-A0A7T5RGD7-F1
#
_entry.id   AF-A0A7T5RGD7-F1
#
_cell.length_a   1.000
_cell.length_b   1.000
_cell.length_c   1.000
_cell.angle_alpha   90.00
_cell.angle_beta   90.00
_cell.angle_gamma   90.00
#
_symmetry.space_group_name_H-M   'P 1'
#
loop_
_entity.id
_entity.type
_entity.pdbx_description
1 polymer ?
#
loop_
_entity_poly.entity_id
_entity_poly.type
_entity_poly.pdbx_seq_one_letter_code
_entity_poly.pdbx_strand_id
1 'polypeptide(L)'
;MAKPLVIFKTKLPKLDVNEKQVLKLLIEAAKLIVPIYELQENRNQPGANFYPKNISREEVEKANKTDSEILSPYTIVEKKGGKLVATPYHVKYAKLLKPVVAKLQQAAKLTENSEFGKGLEKQAQALLNGNYKEADIYWMGAKPYKFNIVIGPIERYDDRIFFVKTAYQAWVGVMDKDYTDIFNRYRPIILASRRKIIMPSEKVDYYDKVQTRVDNAIIYSGRIARTLPVGINLPNDPLLMEKYGSEITVFRQANHQRVKEEVLPLFNKFFSPAFKKEFSPRELEDGCLYGVILHELAHTYLRYRNSEKNLKDLFPVIDELSASVMGMKVCGPLILKDIMSQKQLEAIMLAHLARSFYLVTQGKSNTARMHYILGAAILINYLSESGAIRLDDGVSWPNFMKIFMSLDELASVLERMLYQGNREDAEIFISRYGNLDKLPNFTR
;
A
#
# COMPACT_ATOMS: atom_id res chain seq x y z
N MET A 1 15.50 -0.65 -19.34
CA MET A 1 14.85 -0.17 -18.10
C MET A 1 15.83 -0.35 -16.95
N ALA A 2 15.80 0.51 -15.93
CA ALA A 2 16.59 0.28 -14.71
C ALA A 2 16.20 -1.06 -14.07
N LYS A 3 17.13 -1.74 -13.38
CA LYS A 3 16.83 -3.00 -12.68
C LYS A 3 15.69 -2.79 -11.66
N PRO A 4 14.79 -3.76 -11.45
CA PRO A 4 13.73 -3.70 -10.44
C PRO A 4 14.31 -3.94 -9.04
N LEU A 5 15.22 -3.06 -8.62
CA LEU A 5 15.98 -3.14 -7.39
C LEU A 5 16.23 -1.73 -6.84
N VAL A 6 15.86 -1.51 -5.58
CA VAL A 6 16.19 -0.29 -4.84
C VAL A 6 16.84 -0.70 -3.53
N ILE A 7 18.03 -0.16 -3.26
CA ILE A 7 18.74 -0.34 -1.99
C ILE A 7 18.74 1.03 -1.31
N PHE A 8 18.19 1.08 -0.11
CA PHE A 8 18.10 2.32 0.64
C PHE A 8 19.32 2.53 1.54
N LYS A 9 19.74 3.79 1.65
CA LYS A 9 20.73 4.19 2.67
C LYS A 9 19.99 4.36 3.99
N THR A 10 20.24 3.44 4.91
CA THR A 10 19.44 3.32 6.13
C THR A 10 20.33 3.29 7.36
N LYS A 11 20.02 4.14 8.35
CA LYS A 11 20.64 4.09 9.67
C LYS A 11 19.96 3.01 10.48
N LEU A 12 20.68 1.94 10.77
CA LEU A 12 20.16 0.80 11.51
C LEU A 12 20.39 0.95 13.02
N PRO A 13 19.54 0.33 13.86
CA PRO A 13 19.86 0.13 15.27
C PRO A 13 21.11 -0.74 15.42
N LYS A 14 21.66 -0.79 16.64
CA LYS A 14 22.79 -1.68 16.95
C LYS A 14 22.33 -3.14 16.79
N LEU A 15 23.01 -3.87 15.92
CA LEU A 15 22.84 -5.31 15.71
C LEU A 15 24.06 -6.06 16.24
N ASP A 16 23.85 -7.25 16.80
CA ASP A 16 24.95 -8.16 17.13
C ASP A 16 25.55 -8.83 15.89
N VAL A 17 26.51 -9.74 16.09
CA VAL A 17 27.23 -10.41 15.00
C VAL A 17 26.32 -11.37 14.23
N ASN A 18 25.49 -12.15 14.93
CA ASN A 18 24.57 -13.12 14.34
C ASN A 18 23.48 -12.37 13.55
N GLU A 19 22.92 -11.32 14.12
CA GLU A 19 21.92 -10.45 13.53
C GLU A 19 22.39 -9.78 12.24
N LYS A 20 23.63 -9.28 12.21
CA LYS A 20 24.22 -8.73 10.98
C LYS A 20 24.33 -9.79 9.89
N GLN A 21 24.72 -11.00 10.25
CA GLN A 21 24.85 -12.10 9.29
C GLN A 21 23.49 -12.56 8.77
N VAL A 22 22.48 -12.67 9.65
CA VAL A 22 21.09 -12.93 9.26
C VAL A 22 20.61 -11.86 8.29
N LEU A 23 20.73 -10.57 8.64
CA LEU A 23 20.30 -9.47 7.78
C LEU A 23 21.00 -9.50 6.41
N LYS A 24 22.30 -9.80 6.37
CA LYS A 24 23.07 -9.96 5.12
C LYS A 24 22.46 -11.07 4.24
N LEU A 25 22.14 -12.23 4.82
CA LEU A 25 21.52 -13.34 4.09
C LEU A 25 20.13 -12.98 3.56
N LEU A 26 19.32 -12.26 4.33
CA LEU A 26 18.01 -11.77 3.89
C LEU A 26 18.13 -10.81 2.71
N ILE A 27 19.09 -9.88 2.75
CA ILE A 27 19.36 -8.95 1.65
C ILE A 27 19.82 -9.72 0.40
N GLU A 28 20.69 -10.71 0.55
CA GLU A 28 21.14 -11.57 -0.55
C GLU A 28 19.97 -12.35 -1.16
N ALA A 29 19.09 -12.91 -0.34
CA ALA A 29 17.87 -13.59 -0.79
C ALA A 29 16.95 -12.64 -1.60
N ALA A 30 16.72 -11.42 -1.10
CA ALA A 30 15.89 -10.42 -1.78
C ALA A 30 16.47 -10.03 -3.15
N LYS A 31 17.80 -9.80 -3.25
CA LYS A 31 18.46 -9.48 -4.54
C LYS A 31 18.23 -10.57 -5.60
N LEU A 32 18.17 -11.83 -5.19
CA LEU A 32 17.99 -12.97 -6.08
C LEU A 32 16.58 -13.06 -6.68
N ILE A 33 15.62 -12.25 -6.21
CA ILE A 33 14.28 -12.13 -6.82
C ILE A 33 14.29 -11.33 -8.12
N VAL A 34 15.26 -10.41 -8.28
CA VAL A 34 15.33 -9.50 -9.44
C VAL A 34 15.23 -10.25 -10.79
N PRO A 35 16.02 -11.30 -11.06
CA PRO A 35 15.95 -12.00 -12.34
C PRO A 35 14.62 -12.73 -12.57
N ILE A 36 13.93 -13.15 -11.50
CA ILE A 36 12.62 -13.81 -11.63
C ILE A 36 11.58 -12.79 -12.09
N TYR A 37 11.57 -11.62 -11.46
CA TYR A 37 10.63 -10.57 -11.84
C TYR A 37 10.93 -9.98 -13.23
N GLU A 38 12.20 -9.87 -13.62
CA GLU A 38 12.57 -9.46 -14.99
C GLU A 38 12.00 -10.41 -16.07
N LEU A 39 11.81 -11.70 -15.74
CA LEU A 39 11.13 -12.64 -16.64
C LEU A 39 9.61 -12.47 -16.64
N GLN A 40 9.01 -11.91 -15.60
CA GLN A 40 7.57 -11.69 -15.47
C GLN A 40 7.12 -10.34 -16.03
N GLU A 41 7.91 -9.27 -15.80
CA GLU A 41 7.52 -7.92 -16.16
C GLU A 41 7.53 -7.69 -17.67
N ASN A 42 6.42 -7.14 -18.19
CA ASN A 42 6.36 -6.65 -19.57
C ASN A 42 5.28 -5.58 -19.70
N ARG A 43 5.70 -4.32 -19.65
CA ARG A 43 4.78 -3.17 -19.66
C ARG A 43 4.05 -2.99 -21.00
N ASN A 44 4.57 -3.58 -22.07
CA ASN A 44 4.04 -3.46 -23.43
C ASN A 44 2.96 -4.51 -23.74
N GLN A 45 2.64 -5.39 -22.81
CA GLN A 45 1.60 -6.41 -22.94
C GLN A 45 0.65 -6.34 -21.75
N PRO A 46 -0.67 -6.36 -21.94
CA PRO A 46 -1.62 -6.36 -20.82
C PRO A 46 -1.40 -7.53 -19.85
N GLY A 47 -1.11 -8.73 -20.37
CA GLY A 47 -0.85 -9.93 -19.56
C GLY A 47 0.60 -10.09 -19.08
N ALA A 48 1.40 -9.04 -19.19
CA ALA A 48 2.85 -9.06 -19.02
C ALA A 48 3.48 -10.29 -19.73
N ASN A 49 4.41 -11.01 -19.07
CA ASN A 49 4.90 -12.31 -19.56
C ASN A 49 4.23 -13.49 -18.83
N PHE A 50 3.08 -13.27 -18.17
CA PHE A 50 2.34 -14.37 -17.52
C PHE A 50 1.59 -15.24 -18.52
N TYR A 51 1.26 -14.68 -19.69
CA TYR A 51 0.56 -15.35 -20.77
C TYR A 51 1.32 -15.17 -22.10
N PRO A 52 0.99 -15.95 -23.15
CA PRO A 52 1.58 -15.76 -24.46
C PRO A 52 1.31 -14.35 -25.01
N LYS A 53 2.25 -13.84 -25.81
CA LYS A 53 2.12 -12.54 -26.47
C LYS A 53 0.84 -12.50 -27.33
N ASN A 54 0.12 -11.38 -27.26
CA ASN A 54 -1.13 -11.13 -28.00
C ASN A 54 -2.26 -12.14 -27.75
N ILE A 55 -2.27 -12.85 -26.61
CA ILE A 55 -3.37 -13.75 -26.27
C ILE A 55 -4.68 -12.96 -26.06
N SER A 56 -5.80 -13.49 -26.54
CA SER A 56 -7.12 -12.92 -26.25
C SER A 56 -7.65 -13.38 -24.89
N ARG A 57 -8.57 -12.60 -24.30
CA ARG A 57 -9.24 -12.98 -23.05
C ARG A 57 -10.03 -14.29 -23.24
N GLU A 58 -10.73 -14.40 -24.35
CA GLU A 58 -11.58 -15.54 -24.72
C GLU A 58 -10.76 -16.83 -24.88
N GLU A 59 -9.55 -16.74 -25.45
CA GLU A 59 -8.64 -17.87 -25.57
C GLU A 59 -8.23 -18.42 -24.19
N VAL A 60 -7.90 -17.54 -23.25
CA VAL A 60 -7.54 -17.92 -21.87
C VAL A 60 -8.73 -18.50 -21.13
N GLU A 61 -9.91 -17.86 -21.23
CA GLU A 61 -11.13 -18.35 -20.60
C GLU A 61 -11.54 -19.73 -21.12
N LYS A 62 -11.41 -19.97 -22.44
CA LYS A 62 -11.67 -21.28 -23.05
C LYS A 62 -10.73 -22.35 -22.50
N ALA A 63 -9.44 -22.06 -22.40
CA ALA A 63 -8.47 -23.00 -21.83
C ALA A 63 -8.72 -23.25 -20.33
N ASN A 64 -9.12 -22.22 -19.59
CA ASN A 64 -9.42 -22.31 -18.16
C ASN A 64 -10.60 -23.23 -17.84
N LYS A 65 -11.56 -23.39 -18.76
CA LYS A 65 -12.66 -24.35 -18.61
C LYS A 65 -12.18 -25.81 -18.54
N THR A 66 -11.04 -26.11 -19.17
CA THR A 66 -10.47 -27.46 -19.20
C THR A 66 -9.33 -27.65 -18.19
N ASP A 67 -8.63 -26.57 -17.83
CA ASP A 67 -7.53 -26.57 -16.88
C ASP A 67 -7.58 -25.29 -16.05
N SER A 68 -8.02 -25.41 -14.80
CA SER A 68 -8.11 -24.28 -13.86
C SER A 68 -6.75 -23.67 -13.51
N GLU A 69 -5.65 -24.40 -13.74
CA GLU A 69 -4.30 -23.86 -13.50
C GLU A 69 -3.96 -22.71 -14.47
N ILE A 70 -4.69 -22.59 -15.58
CA ILE A 70 -4.59 -21.47 -16.52
C ILE A 70 -4.85 -20.13 -15.83
N LEU A 71 -5.76 -20.07 -14.85
CA LEU A 71 -6.00 -18.89 -14.01
C LEU A 71 -5.59 -19.12 -12.55
N SER A 72 -4.66 -20.04 -12.28
CA SER A 72 -4.00 -20.08 -10.97
C SER A 72 -3.10 -18.85 -10.79
N PRO A 73 -3.06 -18.19 -9.62
CA PRO A 73 -2.24 -17.00 -9.40
C PRO A 73 -0.73 -17.27 -9.46
N TYR A 74 -0.33 -18.55 -9.40
CA TYR A 74 1.07 -18.98 -9.28
C TYR A 74 1.57 -19.78 -10.49
N THR A 75 1.04 -19.52 -11.69
CA THR A 75 1.44 -20.22 -12.92
C THR A 75 1.80 -19.26 -14.05
N ILE A 76 2.75 -19.67 -14.90
CA ILE A 76 3.00 -19.05 -16.22
C ILE A 76 2.29 -19.89 -17.28
N VAL A 77 1.55 -19.24 -18.17
CA VAL A 77 0.84 -19.88 -19.27
C VAL A 77 1.65 -19.72 -20.55
N GLU A 78 1.99 -20.83 -21.20
CA GLU A 78 2.75 -20.85 -22.44
C GLU A 78 2.01 -21.65 -23.51
N LYS A 79 2.25 -21.33 -24.78
CA LYS A 79 1.70 -22.10 -25.91
C LYS A 79 2.66 -23.23 -26.27
N LYS A 80 2.21 -24.49 -26.13
CA LYS A 80 2.97 -25.70 -26.50
C LYS A 80 2.12 -26.57 -27.43
N GLY A 81 2.63 -26.85 -28.63
CA GLY A 81 1.90 -27.66 -29.62
C GLY A 81 0.51 -27.10 -29.97
N GLY A 82 0.37 -25.76 -29.98
CA GLY A 82 -0.90 -25.08 -30.26
C GLY A 82 -1.86 -24.95 -29.06
N LYS A 83 -1.59 -25.61 -27.93
CA LYS A 83 -2.42 -25.56 -26.71
C LYS A 83 -1.79 -24.67 -25.64
N LEU A 84 -2.62 -24.07 -24.79
CA LEU A 84 -2.15 -23.36 -23.59
C LEU A 84 -1.83 -24.37 -22.49
N VAL A 85 -0.68 -24.21 -21.85
CA VAL A 85 -0.21 -25.06 -20.76
C VAL A 85 0.23 -24.17 -19.60
N ALA A 86 -0.35 -24.39 -18.42
CA ALA A 86 0.06 -23.73 -17.18
C ALA A 86 1.26 -24.46 -16.55
N THR A 87 2.32 -23.73 -16.21
CA THR A 87 3.47 -24.24 -15.47
C THR A 87 3.55 -23.51 -14.11
N PRO A 88 3.49 -24.22 -12.97
CA PRO A 88 3.63 -23.60 -11.66
C PRO A 88 4.98 -22.87 -11.49
N TYR A 89 4.97 -21.75 -10.77
CA TYR A 89 6.15 -20.91 -10.57
C TYR A 89 7.33 -21.65 -9.94
N HIS A 90 7.06 -22.50 -8.95
CA HIS A 90 8.11 -23.28 -8.28
C HIS A 90 8.81 -24.25 -9.25
N VAL A 91 8.12 -24.72 -10.30
CA VAL A 91 8.71 -25.50 -11.39
C VAL A 91 9.40 -24.59 -12.40
N LYS A 92 8.70 -23.56 -12.90
CA LYS A 92 9.19 -22.63 -13.94
C LYS A 92 10.50 -21.94 -13.54
N TYR A 93 10.61 -21.56 -12.27
CA TYR A 93 11.72 -20.78 -11.74
C TYR A 93 12.60 -21.57 -10.76
N ALA A 94 12.50 -22.91 -10.72
CA ALA A 94 13.22 -23.76 -9.77
C ALA A 94 14.73 -23.44 -9.64
N LYS A 95 15.40 -23.23 -10.78
CA LYS A 95 16.84 -22.88 -10.82
C LYS A 95 17.16 -21.55 -10.13
N LEU A 96 16.28 -20.55 -10.30
CA LEU A 96 16.44 -19.22 -9.70
C LEU A 96 16.01 -19.21 -8.22
N LEU A 97 15.04 -20.04 -7.85
CA LEU A 97 14.53 -20.15 -6.47
C LEU A 97 15.46 -20.94 -5.55
N LYS A 98 16.19 -21.93 -6.06
CA LYS A 98 17.14 -22.74 -5.26
C LYS A 98 18.12 -21.90 -4.43
N PRO A 99 18.84 -20.89 -4.98
CA PRO A 99 19.73 -20.06 -4.17
C PRO A 99 18.97 -19.14 -3.19
N VAL A 100 17.76 -18.70 -3.51
CA VAL A 100 16.91 -17.92 -2.58
C VAL A 100 16.58 -18.76 -1.34
N VAL A 101 16.09 -19.98 -1.56
CA VAL A 101 15.75 -20.96 -0.52
C VAL A 101 16.94 -21.25 0.38
N ALA A 102 18.13 -21.47 -0.19
CA ALA A 102 19.33 -21.72 0.58
C ALA A 102 19.68 -20.56 1.52
N LYS A 103 19.50 -19.31 1.09
CA LYS A 103 19.76 -18.12 1.92
C LYS A 103 18.76 -17.99 3.06
N LEU A 104 17.47 -18.26 2.81
CA LEU A 104 16.44 -18.26 3.85
C LEU A 104 16.70 -19.35 4.91
N GLN A 105 17.06 -20.56 4.48
CA GLN A 105 17.40 -21.66 5.39
C GLN A 105 18.67 -21.38 6.21
N GLN A 106 19.68 -20.74 5.61
CA GLN A 106 20.88 -20.32 6.35
C GLN A 106 20.54 -19.25 7.40
N ALA A 107 19.71 -18.27 7.03
CA ALA A 107 19.24 -17.23 7.96
C ALA A 107 18.40 -17.84 9.10
N ALA A 108 17.53 -18.81 8.78
CA ALA A 108 16.72 -19.54 9.76
C ALA A 108 17.56 -20.26 10.82
N LYS A 109 18.68 -20.87 10.42
CA LYS A 109 19.61 -21.56 11.33
C LYS A 109 20.44 -20.61 12.20
N LEU A 110 20.68 -19.39 11.73
CA LEU A 110 21.53 -18.41 12.41
C LEU A 110 20.76 -17.47 13.34
N THR A 111 19.45 -17.27 13.11
CA THR A 111 18.64 -16.41 13.98
C THR A 111 18.40 -17.08 15.32
N GLU A 112 18.57 -16.33 16.40
CA GLU A 112 18.26 -16.78 17.77
C GLU A 112 16.75 -16.73 18.06
N ASN A 113 15.97 -16.02 17.24
CA ASN A 113 14.52 -16.01 17.32
C ASN A 113 13.93 -17.22 16.57
N SER A 114 13.42 -18.20 17.33
CA SER A 114 12.89 -19.46 16.79
C SER A 114 11.62 -19.31 15.97
N GLU A 115 10.74 -18.35 16.32
CA GLU A 115 9.51 -18.08 15.54
C GLU A 115 9.85 -17.49 14.18
N PHE A 116 10.75 -16.50 14.15
CA PHE A 116 11.25 -15.91 12.91
C PHE A 116 11.98 -16.97 12.05
N GLY A 117 12.84 -17.78 12.67
CA GLY A 117 13.54 -18.87 11.97
C GLY A 117 12.58 -19.86 11.32
N LYS A 118 11.54 -20.30 12.05
CA LYS A 118 10.49 -21.17 11.51
C LYS A 118 9.69 -20.50 10.40
N GLY A 119 9.45 -19.20 10.48
CA GLY A 119 8.82 -18.42 9.41
C GLY A 119 9.65 -18.43 8.13
N LEU A 120 10.96 -18.24 8.24
CA LEU A 120 11.90 -18.34 7.11
C LEU A 120 11.90 -19.74 6.48
N GLU A 121 11.86 -20.80 7.29
CA GLU A 121 11.76 -22.18 6.79
C GLU A 121 10.46 -22.44 6.04
N LYS A 122 9.32 -21.99 6.58
CA LYS A 122 8.02 -22.08 5.92
C LYS A 122 8.01 -21.34 4.59
N GLN A 123 8.57 -20.13 4.55
CA GLN A 123 8.68 -19.38 3.31
C GLN A 123 9.60 -20.08 2.30
N ALA A 124 10.73 -20.63 2.74
CA ALA A 124 11.63 -21.39 1.89
C ALA A 124 10.94 -22.63 1.30
N GLN A 125 10.13 -23.33 2.09
CA GLN A 125 9.34 -24.47 1.63
C GLN A 125 8.27 -24.06 0.60
N ALA A 126 7.58 -22.94 0.82
CA ALA A 126 6.59 -22.41 -0.10
C ALA A 126 7.19 -22.08 -1.48
N LEU A 127 8.42 -21.54 -1.52
CA LEU A 127 9.14 -21.29 -2.77
C LEU A 127 9.50 -22.59 -3.53
N LEU A 128 9.67 -23.71 -2.82
CA LEU A 128 9.98 -25.01 -3.44
C LEU A 128 8.75 -25.75 -3.96
N ASN A 129 7.60 -25.65 -3.30
CA ASN A 129 6.41 -26.43 -3.61
C ASN A 129 5.19 -25.61 -4.06
N GLY A 130 5.27 -24.28 -4.04
CA GLY A 130 4.19 -23.36 -4.40
C GLY A 130 3.07 -23.21 -3.36
N ASN A 131 3.19 -23.80 -2.17
CA ASN A 131 2.18 -23.68 -1.11
C ASN A 131 2.43 -22.45 -0.22
N TYR A 132 2.09 -21.26 -0.74
CA TYR A 132 2.27 -19.99 -0.04
C TYR A 132 1.30 -19.79 1.13
N LYS A 133 0.10 -20.38 1.06
CA LYS A 133 -0.95 -20.22 2.07
C LYS A 133 -0.48 -20.63 3.47
N GLU A 134 0.26 -21.71 3.60
CA GLU A 134 0.80 -22.15 4.90
C GLU A 134 1.83 -21.17 5.47
N ALA A 135 2.66 -20.58 4.62
CA ALA A 135 3.65 -19.59 5.03
C ALA A 135 2.96 -18.30 5.46
N ASP A 136 1.96 -17.83 4.72
CA ASP A 136 1.16 -16.65 5.06
C ASP A 136 0.43 -16.83 6.40
N ILE A 137 -0.21 -17.99 6.60
CA ILE A 137 -0.90 -18.31 7.87
C ILE A 137 0.08 -18.30 9.04
N TYR A 138 1.28 -18.87 8.85
CA TYR A 138 2.29 -18.86 9.89
C TYR A 138 2.78 -17.43 10.18
N TRP A 139 3.07 -16.65 9.15
CA TRP A 139 3.55 -15.27 9.27
C TRP A 139 2.55 -14.37 9.99
N MET A 140 1.26 -14.44 9.66
CA MET A 140 0.21 -13.68 10.35
C MET A 140 0.04 -14.05 11.83
N GLY A 141 0.35 -15.30 12.18
CA GLY A 141 0.28 -15.79 13.57
C GLY A 141 1.53 -15.52 14.39
N ALA A 142 2.66 -15.23 13.74
CA ALA A 142 3.93 -14.95 14.41
C ALA A 142 3.92 -13.53 15.01
N LYS A 143 4.66 -13.34 16.11
CA LYS A 143 4.84 -12.00 16.69
C LYS A 143 5.83 -11.19 15.87
N PRO A 144 5.62 -9.87 15.70
CA PRO A 144 6.56 -9.02 15.01
C PRO A 144 7.96 -9.11 15.64
N TYR A 145 8.96 -9.38 14.80
CA TYR A 145 10.36 -9.41 15.18
C TYR A 145 11.11 -8.19 14.61
N LYS A 146 12.31 -7.92 15.15
CA LYS A 146 13.13 -6.78 14.72
C LYS A 146 13.47 -6.82 13.23
N PHE A 147 13.49 -8.00 12.61
CA PHE A 147 13.60 -8.15 11.16
C PHE A 147 12.25 -8.48 10.55
N ASN A 148 11.99 -7.90 9.38
CA ASN A 148 10.93 -8.33 8.49
C ASN A 148 11.50 -8.77 7.16
N ILE A 149 10.89 -9.79 6.59
CA ILE A 149 11.06 -10.13 5.19
C ILE A 149 9.76 -10.68 4.66
N VAL A 150 9.37 -10.20 3.48
CA VAL A 150 8.40 -10.89 2.63
C VAL A 150 9.08 -11.08 1.29
N ILE A 151 8.96 -12.29 0.76
CA ILE A 151 9.69 -12.73 -0.43
C ILE A 151 8.90 -13.80 -1.17
N GLY A 152 8.31 -13.45 -2.31
CA GLY A 152 7.48 -14.38 -3.07
C GLY A 152 6.60 -13.68 -4.09
N PRO A 153 5.68 -14.43 -4.72
CA PRO A 153 4.69 -13.88 -5.63
C PRO A 153 3.50 -13.31 -4.84
N ILE A 154 3.35 -11.98 -4.82
CA ILE A 154 2.42 -11.28 -3.91
C ILE A 154 1.34 -10.51 -4.66
N GLU A 155 1.76 -9.65 -5.60
CA GLU A 155 0.90 -8.59 -6.14
C GLU A 155 0.44 -8.91 -7.57
N ARG A 156 -0.83 -8.63 -7.87
CA ARG A 156 -1.49 -9.07 -9.11
C ARG A 156 -1.69 -8.02 -10.21
N TYR A 157 -1.31 -6.77 -9.94
CA TYR A 157 -1.54 -5.63 -10.84
C TYR A 157 -0.79 -5.70 -12.18
N ASP A 158 0.24 -6.52 -12.28
CA ASP A 158 0.98 -6.67 -13.54
C ASP A 158 0.20 -7.52 -14.56
N ASP A 159 -0.75 -8.34 -14.10
CA ASP A 159 -1.77 -8.98 -14.93
C ASP A 159 -2.95 -8.04 -15.13
N ARG A 160 -2.93 -7.29 -16.24
CA ARG A 160 -4.00 -6.36 -16.60
C ARG A 160 -5.09 -7.00 -17.46
N ILE A 161 -5.02 -8.31 -17.70
CA ILE A 161 -6.08 -9.04 -18.42
C ILE A 161 -7.09 -9.57 -17.41
N PHE A 162 -6.61 -10.33 -16.41
CA PHE A 162 -7.48 -11.01 -15.45
C PHE A 162 -7.28 -10.53 -14.01
N PHE A 163 -6.20 -9.81 -13.71
CA PHE A 163 -5.87 -9.39 -12.34
C PHE A 163 -5.72 -10.58 -11.38
N VAL A 164 -5.13 -11.68 -11.87
CA VAL A 164 -5.00 -12.94 -11.11
C VAL A 164 -3.54 -13.33 -10.90
N LYS A 165 -2.68 -13.19 -11.91
CA LYS A 165 -1.28 -13.65 -11.83
C LYS A 165 -0.47 -12.76 -10.91
N THR A 166 0.24 -13.39 -9.98
CA THR A 166 1.02 -12.68 -8.95
C THR A 166 2.48 -12.52 -9.38
N ALA A 167 3.04 -11.35 -9.14
CA ALA A 167 4.42 -11.03 -9.47
C ALA A 167 5.34 -11.24 -8.26
N TYR A 168 6.54 -11.77 -8.52
CA TYR A 168 7.58 -11.90 -7.52
C TYR A 168 8.08 -10.54 -7.05
N GLN A 169 8.19 -10.40 -5.73
CA GLN A 169 8.79 -9.27 -5.07
C GLN A 169 9.45 -9.69 -3.76
N ALA A 170 10.32 -8.82 -3.25
CA ALA A 170 10.83 -8.94 -1.90
C ALA A 170 11.14 -7.59 -1.29
N TRP A 171 11.01 -7.50 0.04
CA TRP A 171 11.63 -6.45 0.83
C TRP A 171 12.24 -7.00 2.10
N VAL A 172 13.23 -6.29 2.60
CA VAL A 172 13.80 -6.54 3.93
C VAL A 172 13.75 -5.24 4.71
N GLY A 173 13.20 -5.32 5.92
CA GLY A 173 13.02 -4.21 6.85
C GLY A 173 13.63 -4.52 8.21
N VAL A 174 14.08 -3.47 8.89
CA VAL A 174 14.42 -3.52 10.31
C VAL A 174 13.46 -2.62 11.05
N MET A 175 12.80 -3.15 12.08
CA MET A 175 11.76 -2.42 12.83
C MET A 175 12.31 -1.12 13.40
N ASP A 176 11.57 -0.04 13.17
CA ASP A 176 11.70 1.20 13.90
C ASP A 176 10.78 1.15 15.13
N LYS A 177 11.37 0.90 16.30
CA LYS A 177 10.59 0.66 17.53
C LYS A 177 9.76 1.87 17.92
N ASP A 178 10.30 3.08 17.81
CA ASP A 178 9.63 4.28 18.29
C ASP A 178 8.38 4.58 17.47
N TYR A 179 8.47 4.54 16.14
CA TYR A 179 7.29 4.71 15.28
C TYR A 179 6.34 3.52 15.34
N THR A 180 6.84 2.30 15.53
CA THR A 180 5.99 1.12 15.74
C THR A 180 5.17 1.25 17.03
N ASP A 181 5.76 1.75 18.11
CA ASP A 181 5.05 1.99 19.37
C ASP A 181 4.00 3.10 19.23
N ILE A 182 4.27 4.16 18.45
CA ILE A 182 3.27 5.19 18.10
C ILE A 182 2.11 4.55 17.33
N PHE A 183 2.40 3.75 16.31
CA PHE A 183 1.39 3.07 15.50
C PHE A 183 0.50 2.17 16.38
N ASN A 184 1.12 1.37 17.25
CA ASN A 184 0.40 0.49 18.18
C ASN A 184 -0.48 1.25 19.18
N ARG A 185 -0.16 2.50 19.54
CA ARG A 185 -1.03 3.36 20.37
C ARG A 185 -2.22 3.92 19.59
N TYR A 186 -2.06 4.23 18.30
CA TYR A 186 -3.15 4.76 17.47
C TYR A 186 -4.20 3.69 17.16
N ARG A 187 -3.73 2.47 16.85
CA ARG A 187 -4.55 1.33 16.43
C ARG A 187 -5.81 1.10 17.29
N PRO A 188 -5.72 0.85 18.61
CA PRO A 188 -6.92 0.54 19.40
C PRO A 188 -7.91 1.70 19.47
N ILE A 189 -7.44 2.95 19.43
CA ILE A 189 -8.33 4.13 19.51
C ILE A 189 -9.10 4.31 18.23
N ILE A 190 -8.43 4.19 17.08
CA ILE A 190 -9.06 4.33 15.77
C ILE A 190 -10.06 3.20 15.55
N LEU A 191 -9.66 1.97 15.85
CA LEU A 191 -10.53 0.81 15.68
C LEU A 191 -11.70 0.81 16.67
N ALA A 192 -11.52 1.33 17.90
CA ALA A 192 -12.61 1.51 18.86
C ALA A 192 -13.54 2.68 18.52
N SER A 193 -13.08 3.67 17.75
CA SER A 193 -13.91 4.81 17.30
C SER A 193 -14.96 4.41 16.26
N ARG A 194 -14.99 3.13 15.87
CA ARG A 194 -15.93 2.58 14.89
C ARG A 194 -17.36 2.60 15.42
N ARG A 195 -18.24 3.30 14.69
CA ARG A 195 -19.66 3.43 15.04
C ARG A 195 -20.30 2.04 15.17
N LYS A 196 -20.89 1.76 16.34
CA LYS A 196 -21.62 0.52 16.66
C LYS A 196 -23.00 0.40 15.99
N ILE A 197 -23.44 1.44 15.27
CA ILE A 197 -24.81 1.59 14.77
C ILE A 197 -25.04 0.85 13.43
N ILE A 198 -23.97 0.50 12.71
CA ILE A 198 -24.07 -0.25 11.43
C ILE A 198 -24.12 -1.75 11.72
N MET A 199 -25.01 -2.48 11.02
CA MET A 199 -25.20 -3.92 11.19
C MET A 199 -23.87 -4.71 11.06
N PRO A 200 -23.53 -5.59 12.01
CA PRO A 200 -22.29 -6.36 11.97
C PRO A 200 -22.11 -7.22 10.70
N SER A 201 -23.22 -7.71 10.13
CA SER A 201 -23.23 -8.53 8.90
C SER A 201 -22.73 -7.80 7.65
N GLU A 202 -22.60 -6.47 7.70
CA GLU A 202 -22.13 -5.67 6.57
C GLU A 202 -20.64 -5.35 6.67
N LYS A 203 -20.03 -5.64 7.83
CA LYS A 203 -18.66 -5.30 8.20
C LYS A 203 -17.78 -6.54 8.32
N VAL A 204 -16.53 -6.46 7.89
CA VAL A 204 -15.52 -7.51 8.14
C VAL A 204 -14.98 -7.36 9.57
N ASP A 205 -14.89 -8.46 10.33
CA ASP A 205 -14.49 -8.43 11.75
C ASP A 205 -13.14 -9.13 11.98
N TYR A 206 -12.06 -8.34 12.00
CA TYR A 206 -10.69 -8.83 12.22
C TYR A 206 -9.77 -7.84 12.94
N TYR A 207 -10.35 -6.83 13.60
CA TYR A 207 -9.64 -5.67 14.16
C TYR A 207 -8.60 -6.03 15.22
N ASP A 208 -8.94 -7.00 16.06
CA ASP A 208 -8.08 -7.54 17.11
C ASP A 208 -6.86 -8.29 16.55
N LYS A 209 -6.95 -8.75 15.29
CA LYS A 209 -5.92 -9.52 14.60
C LYS A 209 -5.04 -8.69 13.65
N VAL A 210 -5.18 -7.36 13.64
CA VAL A 210 -4.31 -6.48 12.84
C VAL A 210 -3.03 -6.19 13.60
N GLN A 211 -1.92 -6.65 13.05
CA GLN A 211 -0.57 -6.30 13.47
C GLN A 211 -0.09 -5.05 12.73
N THR A 212 0.69 -4.20 13.40
CA THR A 212 1.18 -2.95 12.81
C THR A 212 2.65 -2.76 13.11
N ARG A 213 3.41 -2.35 12.10
CA ARG A 213 4.85 -2.09 12.23
C ARG A 213 5.32 -0.97 11.31
N VAL A 214 6.37 -0.29 11.74
CA VAL A 214 7.11 0.65 10.91
C VAL A 214 8.52 0.12 10.72
N ASP A 215 8.95 -0.02 9.47
CA ASP A 215 10.25 -0.55 9.12
C ASP A 215 11.15 0.53 8.51
N ASN A 216 12.40 0.47 8.93
CA ASN A 216 13.53 0.96 8.17
C ASN A 216 13.81 -0.03 7.03
N ALA A 217 13.24 0.23 5.85
CA ALA A 217 13.46 -0.54 4.64
C ALA A 217 14.94 -0.49 4.21
N ILE A 218 15.47 -1.63 3.80
CA ILE A 218 16.86 -1.79 3.38
C ILE A 218 16.94 -2.05 1.87
N ILE A 219 16.03 -2.87 1.37
CA ILE A 219 16.01 -3.28 -0.03
C ILE A 219 14.58 -3.57 -0.45
N TYR A 220 14.22 -3.11 -1.64
CA TYR A 220 13.06 -3.54 -2.42
C TYR A 220 13.56 -4.23 -3.69
N SER A 221 12.99 -5.38 -4.03
CA SER A 221 13.36 -6.18 -5.21
C SER A 221 12.12 -6.70 -5.92
N GLY A 222 12.20 -6.83 -7.24
CA GLY A 222 11.07 -7.27 -8.06
C GLY A 222 9.97 -6.20 -8.14
N ARG A 223 8.70 -6.60 -8.12
CA ARG A 223 7.59 -5.67 -8.37
C ARG A 223 7.54 -4.48 -7.42
N ILE A 224 7.76 -4.68 -6.12
CA ILE A 224 7.70 -3.60 -5.12
C ILE A 224 8.71 -2.47 -5.38
N ALA A 225 9.84 -2.77 -6.05
CA ALA A 225 10.82 -1.77 -6.46
C ALA A 225 10.34 -0.87 -7.62
N ARG A 226 9.27 -1.26 -8.33
CA ARG A 226 8.65 -0.45 -9.40
C ARG A 226 7.62 0.53 -8.86
N THR A 227 7.00 0.23 -7.72
CA THR A 227 5.88 0.99 -7.17
C THR A 227 6.25 1.82 -5.94
N LEU A 228 7.30 1.43 -5.21
CA LEU A 228 7.81 2.12 -4.02
C LEU A 228 6.69 2.48 -3.01
N PRO A 229 5.85 1.51 -2.60
CA PRO A 229 4.78 1.80 -1.65
C PRO A 229 5.38 2.24 -0.31
N VAL A 230 4.69 3.17 0.35
CA VAL A 230 5.05 3.64 1.69
C VAL A 230 4.34 2.83 2.76
N GLY A 231 3.14 2.35 2.49
CA GLY A 231 2.38 1.43 3.34
C GLY A 231 1.90 0.24 2.52
N ILE A 232 1.80 -0.92 3.16
CA ILE A 232 1.18 -2.13 2.62
C ILE A 232 0.41 -2.83 3.73
N ASN A 233 -0.63 -3.57 3.35
CA ASN A 233 -1.41 -4.42 4.24
C ASN A 233 -1.54 -5.81 3.63
N LEU A 234 -1.02 -6.83 4.31
CA LEU A 234 -0.98 -8.20 3.80
C LEU A 234 -1.54 -9.21 4.80
N PRO A 235 -2.09 -10.34 4.33
CA PRO A 235 -2.17 -10.80 2.93
C PRO A 235 -3.27 -10.08 2.13
N ASN A 236 -3.24 -10.26 0.80
CA ASN A 236 -4.23 -9.67 -0.11
C ASN A 236 -5.62 -10.36 -0.06
N ASP A 237 -5.72 -11.58 0.48
CA ASP A 237 -6.95 -12.37 0.52
C ASP A 237 -7.83 -11.97 1.73
N PRO A 238 -9.03 -11.39 1.51
CA PRO A 238 -9.92 -10.97 2.59
C PRO A 238 -10.39 -12.10 3.51
N LEU A 239 -10.54 -13.33 3.00
CA LEU A 239 -10.95 -14.48 3.82
C LEU A 239 -9.82 -14.92 4.76
N LEU A 240 -8.57 -14.84 4.29
CA LEU A 240 -7.42 -15.06 5.16
C LEU A 240 -7.30 -13.94 6.20
N MET A 241 -7.54 -12.68 5.81
CA MET A 241 -7.54 -11.56 6.75
C MET A 241 -8.59 -11.72 7.85
N GLU A 242 -9.82 -12.09 7.49
CA GLU A 242 -10.91 -12.31 8.46
C GLU A 242 -10.58 -13.44 9.45
N LYS A 243 -9.98 -14.53 8.94
CA LYS A 243 -9.67 -15.70 9.74
C LYS A 243 -8.43 -15.51 10.62
N TYR A 244 -7.34 -14.99 10.06
CA TYR A 244 -6.01 -15.01 10.67
C TYR A 244 -5.41 -13.63 10.95
N GLY A 245 -6.03 -12.55 10.48
CA GLY A 245 -5.53 -11.18 10.66
C GLY A 245 -4.72 -10.65 9.50
N SER A 246 -4.05 -9.52 9.71
CA SER A 246 -3.18 -8.91 8.70
C SER A 246 -2.02 -8.18 9.36
N GLU A 247 -0.95 -7.93 8.63
CA GLU A 247 0.12 -7.04 9.05
C GLU A 247 0.15 -5.82 8.14
N ILE A 248 0.04 -4.64 8.75
CA ILE A 248 0.27 -3.37 8.10
C ILE A 248 1.73 -2.97 8.34
N THR A 249 2.49 -2.83 7.26
CA THR A 249 3.89 -2.37 7.30
C THR A 249 4.02 -1.01 6.63
N VAL A 250 4.60 -0.04 7.33
CA VAL A 250 4.93 1.29 6.79
C VAL A 250 6.44 1.47 6.71
N PHE A 251 6.94 2.04 5.62
CA PHE A 251 8.37 2.10 5.29
C PHE A 251 8.91 3.52 5.29
N ARG A 252 9.87 3.79 6.18
CA ARG A 252 10.43 5.15 6.36
C ARG A 252 11.14 5.69 5.13
N GLN A 253 11.87 4.85 4.41
CA GLN A 253 12.72 5.27 3.29
C GLN A 253 11.89 5.59 2.05
N ALA A 254 10.83 4.82 1.80
CA ALA A 254 9.85 5.15 0.79
C ALA A 254 9.10 6.44 1.15
N ASN A 255 8.76 6.64 2.44
CA ASN A 255 8.16 7.90 2.91
C ASN A 255 9.09 9.10 2.67
N HIS A 256 10.36 8.97 3.05
CA HIS A 256 11.37 10.01 2.85
C HIS A 256 11.49 10.40 1.37
N GLN A 257 11.52 9.41 0.47
CA GLN A 257 11.56 9.66 -0.96
C GLN A 257 10.30 10.39 -1.45
N ARG A 258 9.11 9.94 -1.03
CA ARG A 258 7.84 10.61 -1.34
C ARG A 258 7.82 12.05 -0.84
N VAL A 259 8.30 12.31 0.36
CA VAL A 259 8.33 13.66 0.93
C VAL A 259 9.24 14.57 0.12
N LYS A 260 10.42 14.06 -0.26
CA LYS A 260 11.39 14.79 -1.07
C LYS A 260 10.88 15.10 -2.49
N GLU A 261 10.21 14.15 -3.13
CA GLU A 261 9.82 14.24 -4.55
C GLU A 261 8.42 14.83 -4.75
N GLU A 262 7.48 14.55 -3.85
CA GLU A 262 6.06 14.90 -4.00
C GLU A 262 5.62 16.00 -3.01
N VAL A 263 6.06 15.97 -1.75
CA VAL A 263 5.50 16.86 -0.70
C VAL A 263 6.21 18.20 -0.62
N LEU A 264 7.52 18.20 -0.35
CA LEU A 264 8.30 19.41 -0.11
C LEU A 264 8.32 20.37 -1.30
N PRO A 265 8.46 19.92 -2.57
CA PRO A 265 8.45 20.85 -3.70
C PRO A 265 7.13 21.61 -3.80
N LEU A 266 5.99 20.95 -3.55
CA LEU A 266 4.68 21.57 -3.64
C LEU A 266 4.34 22.40 -2.41
N PHE A 267 4.74 21.98 -1.22
CA PHE A 267 4.68 22.82 -0.02
C PHE A 267 5.46 24.14 -0.24
N ASN A 268 6.65 24.06 -0.82
CA ASN A 268 7.46 25.23 -1.15
C ASN A 268 6.88 26.08 -2.29
N LYS A 269 6.11 25.49 -3.21
CA LYS A 269 5.46 26.24 -4.30
C LYS A 269 4.23 27.01 -3.81
N PHE A 270 3.37 26.40 -3.00
CA PHE A 270 2.03 26.95 -2.76
C PHE A 270 1.84 27.80 -1.51
N PHE A 271 2.68 27.63 -0.49
CA PHE A 271 2.53 28.39 0.75
C PHE A 271 3.43 29.63 0.74
N SER A 272 3.08 30.65 1.54
CA SER A 272 3.88 31.87 1.66
C SER A 272 5.20 31.61 2.39
N PRO A 273 6.27 32.40 2.13
CA PRO A 273 7.53 32.27 2.87
C PRO A 273 7.39 32.40 4.39
N ALA A 274 6.42 33.20 4.87
CA ALA A 274 6.14 33.34 6.29
C ALA A 274 5.58 32.04 6.89
N PHE A 275 4.57 31.45 6.23
CA PHE A 275 3.94 30.21 6.68
C PHE A 275 4.90 29.01 6.65
N LYS A 276 5.78 28.93 5.64
CA LYS A 276 6.78 27.84 5.55
C LYS A 276 7.68 27.75 6.78
N LYS A 277 7.93 28.86 7.48
CA LYS A 277 8.77 28.87 8.69
C LYS A 277 8.09 28.20 9.88
N GLU A 278 6.78 28.00 9.84
CA GLU A 278 6.03 27.36 10.93
C GLU A 278 6.16 25.84 10.95
N PHE A 279 6.61 25.22 9.85
CA PHE A 279 6.76 23.77 9.74
C PHE A 279 8.11 23.42 9.12
N SER A 280 8.93 22.71 9.89
CA SER A 280 10.20 22.17 9.41
C SER A 280 9.98 21.01 8.41
N PRO A 281 10.97 20.73 7.54
CA PRO A 281 10.91 19.55 6.66
C PRO A 281 10.72 18.24 7.43
N ARG A 282 11.27 18.14 8.65
CA ARG A 282 11.11 16.95 9.50
C ARG A 282 9.68 16.79 9.99
N GLU A 283 9.02 17.87 10.41
CA GLU A 283 7.61 17.81 10.82
C GLU A 283 6.69 17.41 9.66
N LEU A 284 6.98 17.87 8.43
CA LEU A 284 6.24 17.44 7.24
C LEU A 284 6.53 15.98 6.87
N GLU A 285 7.77 15.51 7.07
CA GLU A 285 8.13 14.10 6.86
C GLU A 285 7.39 13.18 7.84
N ASP A 286 7.38 13.55 9.12
CA ASP A 286 6.64 12.87 10.18
C ASP A 286 5.13 12.94 9.92
N GLY A 287 4.61 14.11 9.55
CA GLY A 287 3.22 14.29 9.16
C GLY A 287 2.81 13.41 7.98
N CYS A 288 3.67 13.26 6.96
CA CYS A 288 3.43 12.34 5.85
C CYS A 288 3.39 10.89 6.32
N LEU A 289 4.33 10.48 7.18
CA LEU A 289 4.41 9.12 7.71
C LEU A 289 3.19 8.77 8.57
N TYR A 290 2.80 9.66 9.48
CA TYR A 290 1.60 9.51 10.30
C TYR A 290 0.34 9.48 9.44
N GLY A 291 0.26 10.33 8.41
CA GLY A 291 -0.83 10.31 7.43
C GLY A 291 -0.97 8.94 6.74
N VAL A 292 0.14 8.29 6.38
CA VAL A 292 0.12 6.93 5.83
C VAL A 292 -0.33 5.91 6.87
N ILE A 293 0.20 5.96 8.10
CA ILE A 293 -0.23 5.08 9.20
C ILE A 293 -1.75 5.14 9.40
N LEU A 294 -2.29 6.36 9.46
CA LEU A 294 -3.72 6.61 9.65
C LEU A 294 -4.55 6.12 8.47
N HIS A 295 -4.07 6.34 7.25
CA HIS A 295 -4.69 5.86 6.01
C HIS A 295 -4.80 4.33 5.99
N GLU A 296 -3.74 3.60 6.31
CA GLU A 296 -3.77 2.13 6.35
C GLU A 296 -4.72 1.59 7.43
N LEU A 297 -4.76 2.22 8.61
CA LEU A 297 -5.74 1.87 9.66
C LEU A 297 -7.18 2.18 9.23
N ALA A 298 -7.37 3.28 8.50
CA ALA A 298 -8.68 3.67 8.00
C ALA A 298 -9.22 2.67 6.98
N HIS A 299 -8.38 2.05 6.14
CA HIS A 299 -8.82 0.95 5.28
C HIS A 299 -9.38 -0.23 6.08
N THR A 300 -8.76 -0.62 7.20
CA THR A 300 -9.33 -1.65 8.07
C THR A 300 -10.69 -1.22 8.63
N TYR A 301 -10.81 0.04 9.05
CA TYR A 301 -12.05 0.61 9.60
C TYR A 301 -13.20 0.62 8.57
N LEU A 302 -12.90 1.02 7.33
CA LEU A 302 -13.83 1.30 6.24
C LEU A 302 -14.19 0.09 5.38
N ARG A 303 -13.77 -1.12 5.77
CA ARG A 303 -14.11 -2.36 5.04
C ARG A 303 -15.58 -2.74 5.22
N TYR A 304 -16.36 -2.56 4.15
CA TYR A 304 -17.72 -3.09 4.00
C TYR A 304 -17.78 -4.13 2.88
N ARG A 305 -18.56 -5.20 3.07
CA ARG A 305 -18.55 -6.38 2.17
C ARG A 305 -19.02 -6.08 0.74
N ASN A 306 -19.93 -5.12 0.56
CA ASN A 306 -20.58 -4.86 -0.73
C ASN A 306 -20.00 -3.65 -1.49
N SER A 307 -19.06 -2.88 -0.92
CA SER A 307 -18.58 -1.63 -1.52
C SER A 307 -18.03 -1.82 -2.94
N GLU A 308 -17.14 -2.80 -3.13
CA GLU A 308 -16.52 -3.06 -4.43
C GLU A 308 -17.55 -3.48 -5.48
N LYS A 309 -18.50 -4.35 -5.09
CA LYS A 309 -19.60 -4.80 -5.96
C LYS A 309 -20.52 -3.64 -6.36
N ASN A 310 -20.84 -2.75 -5.42
CA ASN A 310 -21.82 -1.69 -5.64
C ASN A 310 -21.22 -0.52 -6.42
N LEU A 311 -19.98 -0.11 -6.09
CA LEU A 311 -19.29 1.03 -6.69
C LEU A 311 -18.53 0.68 -7.98
N LYS A 312 -18.27 -0.61 -8.22
CA LYS A 312 -17.67 -1.15 -9.45
C LYS A 312 -16.31 -0.48 -9.77
N ASP A 313 -16.12 0.00 -10.99
CA ASP A 313 -14.91 0.67 -11.49
C ASP A 313 -14.56 1.96 -10.73
N LEU A 314 -15.52 2.56 -10.01
CA LEU A 314 -15.31 3.76 -9.20
C LEU A 314 -14.92 3.46 -7.75
N PHE A 315 -14.99 2.18 -7.31
CA PHE A 315 -14.61 1.78 -5.96
C PHE A 315 -13.21 2.27 -5.56
N PRO A 316 -12.14 2.10 -6.38
CA PRO A 316 -10.79 2.50 -5.96
C PRO A 316 -10.65 4.00 -5.69
N VAL A 317 -11.40 4.85 -6.40
CA VAL A 317 -11.38 6.31 -6.16
C VAL A 317 -11.96 6.62 -4.79
N ILE A 318 -13.12 6.04 -4.48
CA ILE A 318 -13.83 6.28 -3.23
C ILE A 318 -13.06 5.67 -2.06
N ASP A 319 -12.58 4.43 -2.17
CA ASP A 319 -11.87 3.72 -1.09
C ASP A 319 -10.59 4.47 -0.66
N GLU A 320 -9.74 4.85 -1.61
CA GLU A 320 -8.46 5.53 -1.35
C GLU A 320 -8.64 6.94 -0.76
N LEU A 321 -9.62 7.70 -1.29
CA LEU A 321 -9.96 9.00 -0.74
C LEU A 321 -10.56 8.86 0.67
N SER A 322 -11.46 7.88 0.86
CA SER A 322 -12.10 7.62 2.16
C SER A 322 -11.06 7.28 3.22
N ALA A 323 -10.11 6.40 2.92
CA ALA A 323 -9.05 6.03 3.85
C ALA A 323 -8.19 7.24 4.25
N SER A 324 -7.85 8.09 3.29
CA SER A 324 -7.08 9.32 3.56
C SER A 324 -7.86 10.32 4.43
N VAL A 325 -9.11 10.61 4.08
CA VAL A 325 -9.95 11.60 4.78
C VAL A 325 -10.36 11.08 6.15
N MET A 326 -10.79 9.82 6.24
CA MET A 326 -11.11 9.17 7.52
C MET A 326 -9.88 9.09 8.42
N GLY A 327 -8.71 8.75 7.87
CA GLY A 327 -7.45 8.74 8.61
C GLY A 327 -7.15 10.07 9.30
N MET A 328 -7.37 11.20 8.62
CA MET A 328 -7.22 12.53 9.23
C MET A 328 -8.33 12.86 10.24
N LYS A 329 -9.58 12.47 9.96
CA LYS A 329 -10.72 12.67 10.88
C LYS A 329 -10.51 11.96 12.22
N VAL A 330 -10.03 10.72 12.20
CA VAL A 330 -9.85 9.90 13.42
C VAL A 330 -8.70 10.38 14.32
N CYS A 331 -8.00 11.46 13.95
CA CYS A 331 -7.06 12.14 14.84
C CYS A 331 -7.74 12.86 16.01
N GLY A 332 -9.01 13.28 15.89
CA GLY A 332 -9.71 13.99 16.96
C GLY A 332 -9.67 13.25 18.31
N PRO A 333 -10.09 11.97 18.38
CA PRO A 333 -9.93 11.15 19.58
C PRO A 333 -8.49 10.98 20.08
N LEU A 334 -7.49 10.98 19.19
CA LEU A 334 -6.07 10.89 19.58
C LEU A 334 -5.60 12.17 20.28
N ILE A 335 -6.06 13.34 19.81
CA ILE A 335 -5.78 14.64 20.42
C ILE A 335 -6.46 14.77 21.78
N LEU A 336 -7.73 14.39 21.89
CA LEU A 336 -8.47 14.42 23.16
C LEU A 336 -7.85 13.54 24.25
N LYS A 337 -7.08 12.52 23.86
CA LYS A 337 -6.36 11.61 24.75
C LYS A 337 -4.88 11.98 24.95
N ASP A 338 -4.44 13.12 24.42
CA ASP A 338 -3.04 13.59 24.48
C ASP A 338 -2.02 12.60 23.89
N ILE A 339 -2.44 11.82 22.89
CA ILE A 339 -1.59 10.84 22.19
C ILE A 339 -0.99 11.44 20.90
N MET A 340 -1.63 12.47 20.37
CA MET A 340 -1.17 13.27 19.25
C MET A 340 -1.42 14.75 19.57
N SER A 341 -0.48 15.62 19.21
CA SER A 341 -0.62 17.07 19.34
C SER A 341 -1.41 17.67 18.17
N GLN A 342 -1.98 18.86 18.39
CA GLN A 342 -2.61 19.66 17.34
C GLN A 342 -1.63 19.92 16.18
N LYS A 343 -0.36 20.24 16.48
CA LYS A 343 0.68 20.52 15.49
C LYS A 343 0.97 19.32 14.58
N GLN A 344 0.92 18.10 15.12
CA GLN A 344 1.07 16.87 14.33
C GLN A 344 -0.10 16.69 13.36
N LEU A 345 -1.35 16.94 13.79
CA LEU A 345 -2.51 16.90 12.90
C LEU A 345 -2.40 17.95 11.78
N GLU A 346 -1.97 19.17 12.10
CA GLU A 346 -1.72 20.20 11.09
C GLU A 346 -0.66 19.77 10.08
N ALA A 347 0.45 19.19 10.53
CA ALA A 347 1.49 18.66 9.66
C ALA A 347 0.99 17.52 8.75
N ILE A 348 0.14 16.63 9.27
CA ILE A 348 -0.53 15.57 8.49
C ILE A 348 -1.39 16.19 7.38
N MET A 349 -2.26 17.15 7.73
CA MET A 349 -3.14 17.81 6.78
C MET A 349 -2.33 18.55 5.69
N LEU A 350 -1.26 19.26 6.07
CA LEU A 350 -0.38 19.95 5.11
C LEU A 350 0.35 18.98 4.19
N ALA A 351 0.94 17.91 4.73
CA ALA A 351 1.66 16.93 3.93
C ALA A 351 0.72 16.25 2.92
N HIS A 352 -0.49 15.91 3.36
CA HIS A 352 -1.51 15.32 2.50
C HIS A 352 -2.00 16.32 1.44
N LEU A 353 -2.28 17.57 1.80
CA LEU A 353 -2.70 18.62 0.87
C LEU A 353 -1.63 18.92 -0.18
N ALA A 354 -0.37 19.06 0.22
CA ALA A 354 0.75 19.28 -0.70
C ALA A 354 0.91 18.10 -1.68
N ARG A 355 0.80 16.85 -1.19
CA ARG A 355 0.81 15.67 -2.06
C ARG A 355 -0.39 15.64 -3.00
N SER A 356 -1.58 16.03 -2.55
CA SER A 356 -2.77 16.11 -3.40
C SER A 356 -2.56 17.09 -4.54
N PHE A 357 -1.92 18.24 -4.30
CA PHE A 357 -1.53 19.14 -5.39
C PHE A 357 -0.49 18.50 -6.33
N TYR A 358 0.51 17.77 -5.80
CA TYR A 358 1.44 17.02 -6.66
C TYR A 358 0.69 16.06 -7.58
N LEU A 359 -0.26 15.28 -7.05
CA LEU A 359 -1.02 14.30 -7.82
C LEU A 359 -1.81 14.96 -8.95
N VAL A 360 -2.52 16.06 -8.69
CA VAL A 360 -3.30 16.74 -9.76
C VAL A 360 -2.39 17.34 -10.84
N THR A 361 -1.15 17.74 -10.51
CA THR A 361 -0.18 18.21 -11.54
C THR A 361 0.28 17.11 -12.49
N GLN A 362 0.14 15.82 -12.12
CA GLN A 362 0.41 14.71 -13.03
C GLN A 362 -0.65 14.60 -14.14
N GLY A 363 -1.83 15.18 -13.93
CA GLY A 363 -2.89 15.31 -14.93
C GLY A 363 -3.48 13.99 -15.42
N LYS A 364 -4.35 14.10 -16.44
CA LYS A 364 -5.09 12.95 -17.00
C LYS A 364 -4.20 11.94 -17.74
N SER A 365 -2.95 12.26 -18.04
CA SER A 365 -2.02 11.40 -18.79
C SER A 365 -1.48 10.23 -17.97
N ASN A 366 -1.49 10.32 -16.63
CA ASN A 366 -1.04 9.24 -15.74
C ASN A 366 -2.21 8.31 -15.34
N THR A 367 -2.66 7.51 -16.30
CA THR A 367 -3.80 6.58 -16.11
C THR A 367 -3.57 5.56 -15.00
N ALA A 368 -2.32 5.17 -14.74
CA ALA A 368 -1.97 4.22 -13.68
C ALA A 368 -2.25 4.74 -12.26
N ARG A 369 -2.26 6.06 -12.06
CA ARG A 369 -2.54 6.71 -10.77
C ARG A 369 -3.88 7.47 -10.76
N MET A 370 -4.75 7.22 -11.73
CA MET A 370 -5.96 8.02 -11.93
C MET A 370 -6.88 8.06 -10.69
N HIS A 371 -7.00 6.96 -9.94
CA HIS A 371 -7.81 6.95 -8.72
C HIS A 371 -7.27 7.90 -7.64
N TYR A 372 -5.94 7.93 -7.43
CA TYR A 372 -5.31 8.91 -6.53
C TYR A 372 -5.46 10.35 -7.03
N ILE A 373 -5.37 10.57 -8.35
CA ILE A 373 -5.49 11.90 -8.95
C ILE A 373 -6.91 12.45 -8.78
N LEU A 374 -7.93 11.62 -9.04
CA LEU A 374 -9.33 11.99 -8.84
C LEU A 374 -9.63 12.23 -7.36
N GLY A 375 -9.15 11.36 -6.46
CA GLY A 375 -9.28 11.56 -5.02
C GLY A 375 -8.68 12.90 -4.56
N ALA A 376 -7.46 13.21 -5.03
CA ALA A 376 -6.81 14.48 -4.75
C ALA A 376 -7.60 15.69 -5.28
N ALA A 377 -8.13 15.61 -6.50
CA ALA A 377 -8.96 16.65 -7.09
C ALA A 377 -10.24 16.90 -6.28
N ILE A 378 -10.92 15.82 -5.87
CA ILE A 378 -12.11 15.88 -5.02
C ILE A 378 -11.78 16.60 -3.71
N LEU A 379 -10.70 16.19 -3.04
CA LEU A 379 -10.30 16.81 -1.78
C LEU A 379 -10.07 18.31 -1.93
N ILE A 380 -9.26 18.72 -2.92
CA ILE A 380 -8.92 20.14 -3.12
C ILE A 380 -10.17 20.95 -3.46
N ASN A 381 -11.01 20.47 -4.37
CA ASN A 381 -12.24 21.16 -4.76
C ASN A 381 -13.23 21.26 -3.58
N TYR A 382 -13.36 20.22 -2.76
CA TYR A 382 -14.22 20.23 -1.59
C TYR A 382 -13.74 21.23 -0.52
N LEU A 383 -12.43 21.26 -0.25
CA LEU A 383 -11.83 22.24 0.68
C LEU A 383 -11.93 23.67 0.14
N SER A 384 -11.87 23.86 -1.18
CA SER A 384 -12.04 25.16 -1.82
C SER A 384 -13.48 25.65 -1.73
N GLU A 385 -14.47 24.80 -2.06
CA GLU A 385 -15.90 25.12 -2.03
C GLU A 385 -16.39 25.43 -0.61
N SER A 386 -15.93 24.68 0.38
CA SER A 386 -16.20 25.00 1.79
C SER A 386 -15.52 26.29 2.24
N GLY A 387 -14.49 26.77 1.53
CA GLY A 387 -13.64 27.89 1.90
C GLY A 387 -12.67 27.59 3.03
N ALA A 388 -12.30 26.32 3.20
CA ALA A 388 -11.25 25.84 4.11
C ALA A 388 -9.84 26.17 3.56
N ILE A 389 -9.70 26.19 2.24
CA ILE A 389 -8.56 26.74 1.51
C ILE A 389 -9.03 27.80 0.52
N ARG A 390 -8.14 28.72 0.16
CA ARG A 390 -8.34 29.67 -0.94
C ARG A 390 -7.27 29.45 -1.99
N LEU A 391 -7.70 29.38 -3.25
CA LEU A 391 -6.84 29.18 -4.41
C LEU A 391 -6.65 30.55 -5.10
N ASP A 392 -5.51 31.20 -4.87
CA ASP A 392 -5.15 32.50 -5.46
C ASP A 392 -3.63 32.51 -5.69
N ASP A 393 -3.20 32.18 -6.92
CA ASP A 393 -1.79 31.91 -7.30
C ASP A 393 -1.03 30.97 -6.34
N GLY A 394 -1.75 30.07 -5.65
CA GLY A 394 -1.24 29.20 -4.59
C GLY A 394 -2.31 28.90 -3.54
N VAL A 395 -1.88 28.48 -2.34
CA VAL A 395 -2.77 28.34 -1.17
C VAL A 395 -2.44 29.46 -0.19
N SER A 396 -3.25 30.52 -0.20
CA SER A 396 -3.00 31.70 0.62
C SER A 396 -3.47 31.56 2.09
N TRP A 397 -4.35 30.58 2.37
CA TRP A 397 -4.96 30.43 3.70
C TRP A 397 -5.43 29.00 4.03
N PRO A 398 -4.61 28.17 4.72
CA PRO A 398 -5.13 26.95 5.34
C PRO A 398 -5.74 27.30 6.70
N ASN A 399 -7.07 27.35 6.80
CA ASN A 399 -7.73 27.37 8.11
C ASN A 399 -7.86 25.93 8.61
N PHE A 400 -6.94 25.51 9.47
CA PHE A 400 -6.88 24.13 9.96
C PHE A 400 -8.15 23.66 10.65
N MET A 401 -8.82 24.52 11.42
CA MET A 401 -10.10 24.18 12.03
C MET A 401 -11.16 23.90 10.97
N LYS A 402 -11.24 24.75 9.94
CA LYS A 402 -12.19 24.60 8.85
C LYS A 402 -11.86 23.43 7.95
N ILE A 403 -10.58 23.16 7.68
CA ILE A 403 -10.13 21.95 6.99
C ILE A 403 -10.59 20.73 7.77
N PHE A 404 -10.36 20.68 9.08
CA PHE A 404 -10.77 19.54 9.91
C PHE A 404 -12.30 19.33 9.89
N MET A 405 -13.09 20.40 9.99
CA MET A 405 -14.56 20.32 9.86
C MET A 405 -14.99 19.78 8.49
N SER A 406 -14.41 20.31 7.41
CA SER A 406 -14.71 19.84 6.05
C SER A 406 -14.28 18.38 5.82
N LEU A 407 -13.18 17.95 6.42
CA LEU A 407 -12.77 16.54 6.40
C LEU A 407 -13.77 15.65 7.15
N ASP A 408 -14.35 16.11 8.27
CA ASP A 408 -15.36 15.35 9.01
C ASP A 408 -16.66 15.15 8.21
N GLU A 409 -17.12 16.21 7.54
CA GLU A 409 -18.27 16.19 6.64
C GLU A 409 -18.02 15.27 5.45
N LEU A 410 -16.87 15.44 4.79
CA LEU A 410 -16.47 14.64 3.64
C LEU A 410 -16.32 13.16 4.01
N ALA A 411 -15.68 12.84 5.14
CA ALA A 411 -15.57 11.47 5.65
C ALA A 411 -16.94 10.81 5.80
N SER A 412 -17.93 11.58 6.28
CA SER A 412 -19.29 11.07 6.49
C SER A 412 -20.02 10.81 5.17
N VAL A 413 -19.79 11.62 4.13
CA VAL A 413 -20.31 11.38 2.77
C VAL A 413 -19.67 10.13 2.17
N LEU A 414 -18.35 10.04 2.26
CA LEU A 414 -17.54 8.94 1.73
C LEU A 414 -17.88 7.58 2.41
N GLU A 415 -17.96 7.55 3.74
CA GLU A 415 -18.34 6.35 4.49
C GLU A 415 -19.75 5.87 4.12
N ARG A 416 -20.71 6.79 3.90
CA ARG A 416 -22.04 6.42 3.40
C ARG A 416 -22.00 5.80 2.01
N MET A 417 -21.18 6.32 1.10
CA MET A 417 -21.02 5.73 -0.24
C MET A 417 -20.41 4.33 -0.17
N LEU A 418 -19.37 4.14 0.65
CA LEU A 418 -18.79 2.80 0.86
C LEU A 418 -19.81 1.83 1.47
N TYR A 419 -20.63 2.31 2.40
CA TYR A 419 -21.61 1.49 3.09
C TYR A 419 -22.77 1.04 2.20
N GLN A 420 -23.45 1.99 1.55
CA GLN A 420 -24.72 1.74 0.86
C GLN A 420 -24.84 2.44 -0.50
N GLY A 421 -23.81 3.18 -0.93
CA GLY A 421 -23.82 3.85 -2.23
C GLY A 421 -23.72 2.86 -3.39
N ASN A 422 -24.16 3.32 -4.55
CA ASN A 422 -24.03 2.60 -5.82
C ASN A 422 -23.09 3.37 -6.78
N ARG A 423 -22.81 2.78 -7.95
CA ARG A 423 -21.94 3.41 -8.96
C ARG A 423 -22.44 4.78 -9.42
N GLU A 424 -23.75 4.99 -9.56
CA GLU A 424 -24.34 6.27 -9.98
C GLU A 424 -24.11 7.36 -8.91
N ASP A 425 -24.28 7.04 -7.63
CA ASP A 425 -23.98 7.96 -6.52
C ASP A 425 -22.51 8.42 -6.58
N ALA A 426 -21.58 7.47 -6.79
CA ALA A 426 -20.16 7.77 -6.92
C ALA A 426 -19.86 8.61 -8.17
N GLU A 427 -20.52 8.33 -9.29
CA GLU A 427 -20.35 9.08 -10.54
C GLU A 427 -20.82 10.53 -10.40
N ILE A 428 -21.97 10.77 -9.77
CA ILE A 428 -22.47 12.12 -9.47
C ILE A 428 -21.48 12.87 -8.59
N PHE A 429 -21.00 12.22 -7.53
CA PHE A 429 -20.06 12.81 -6.59
C PHE A 429 -18.71 13.16 -7.25
N ILE A 430 -18.13 12.22 -8.00
CA ILE A 430 -16.87 12.40 -8.74
C ILE A 430 -17.05 13.45 -9.85
N SER A 431 -18.19 13.52 -10.52
CA SER A 431 -18.44 14.54 -11.55
C SER A 431 -18.47 15.96 -10.97
N ARG A 432 -19.02 16.12 -9.77
CA ARG A 432 -19.08 17.43 -9.07
C ARG A 432 -17.70 17.90 -8.62
N TYR A 433 -16.96 17.02 -7.96
CA TYR A 433 -15.74 17.38 -7.21
C TYR A 433 -14.44 16.90 -7.87
N GLY A 434 -14.45 15.88 -8.72
CA GLY A 434 -13.26 15.34 -9.40
C GLY A 434 -12.85 16.11 -10.65
N ASN A 435 -13.47 17.26 -10.93
CA ASN A 435 -13.14 18.08 -12.08
C ASN A 435 -11.77 18.77 -11.91
N LEU A 436 -10.78 18.28 -12.65
CA LEU A 436 -9.42 18.83 -12.69
C LEU A 436 -9.36 20.23 -13.31
N ASP A 437 -10.30 20.59 -14.17
CA ASP A 437 -10.31 21.86 -14.90
C ASP A 437 -10.75 23.04 -14.01
N LYS A 438 -11.37 22.76 -12.85
CA LYS A 438 -11.67 23.76 -11.80
C LYS A 438 -10.43 24.16 -11.00
N LEU A 439 -9.35 23.39 -11.09
CA LEU A 439 -8.12 23.68 -10.38
C LEU A 439 -7.30 24.69 -11.18
N PRO A 440 -6.69 25.69 -10.52
CA PRO A 440 -5.77 26.61 -11.19
C PRO A 440 -4.73 25.83 -12.01
N ASN A 441 -4.31 26.40 -13.15
CA ASN A 441 -3.22 25.83 -13.93
C ASN A 441 -1.90 25.99 -13.17
N PHE A 442 -1.66 25.11 -12.21
CA PHE A 442 -0.44 25.03 -11.40
C PHE A 442 0.78 24.54 -12.20
N THR A 443 0.60 24.26 -13.49
CA THR A 443 1.59 23.80 -14.46
C THR A 443 2.42 24.93 -15.10
N ARG A 444 2.13 26.20 -14.77
CA ARG A 444 3.02 27.32 -15.08
C ARG A 444 4.06 27.55 -13.97
#